data_AF-A0A7W0T724-F1
#
_entry.id   AF-A0A7W0T724-F1
#
_cell.length_a   1.000
_cell.length_b   1.000
_cell.length_c   1.000
_cell.angle_alpha   90.00
_cell.angle_beta   90.00
_cell.angle_gamma   90.00
#
_symmetry.space_group_name_H-M   'P 1'
#
loop_
_entity.id
_entity.type
_entity.pdbx_description
1 polymer ?
#
loop_
_entity_poly.entity_id
_entity_poly.type
_entity_poly.pdbx_seq_one_letter_code
_entity_poly.pdbx_strand_id
1 'polypeptide(L)'
;CTTLGPILEKVVDATGGQVVLAKVDVDANPAISQAFQVQSIPSVYAMRNGQPVDGFMGSYPEHFVQEFVDKLLPSATDVLQSELLGAGDEASLRKVLDAEPGNEEAVIALAELLVERGETEEALALLERIPESDRTRKVAATARLGDEPADDYDNELVGLLDRVREDDEARQRFVDLLEVMGPDDPRTASYRKQLTARLF
;
A
#
# COMPACT_ATOMS: atom_id res chain seq x y z
N CYS A 1 -26.47 26.45 4.76
CA CYS A 1 -25.01 26.35 4.54
C CYS A 1 -24.21 27.52 5.10
N THR A 2 -24.74 28.75 5.09
CA THR A 2 -24.02 29.99 5.45
C THR A 2 -23.41 30.02 6.86
N THR A 3 -24.07 29.41 7.86
CA THR A 3 -23.57 29.41 9.25
C THR A 3 -22.61 28.26 9.52
N LEU A 4 -22.88 27.07 8.99
CA LEU A 4 -22.07 25.87 9.26
C LEU A 4 -20.77 25.85 8.45
N GLY A 5 -20.76 26.41 7.23
CA GLY A 5 -19.59 26.46 6.36
C GLY A 5 -18.36 27.10 7.02
N PRO A 6 -18.46 28.34 7.54
CA PRO A 6 -17.35 29.01 8.22
C PRO A 6 -16.88 28.28 9.49
N ILE A 7 -17.78 27.59 10.20
CA ILE A 7 -17.41 26.79 11.39
C ILE A 7 -16.57 25.58 10.97
N LEU A 8 -17.00 24.85 9.94
CA LEU A 8 -16.24 23.71 9.40
C LEU A 8 -14.87 24.14 8.87
N GLU A 9 -14.82 25.24 8.11
CA GLU A 9 -13.56 25.79 7.60
C GLU A 9 -12.59 26.10 8.75
N LYS A 10 -13.05 26.83 9.77
CA LYS A 10 -12.24 27.19 10.95
C LYS A 10 -11.71 25.96 11.71
N VAL A 11 -12.58 24.99 12.00
CA VAL A 11 -12.22 23.79 12.78
C VAL A 11 -11.26 22.91 12.00
N VAL A 12 -11.49 22.73 10.69
CA VAL A 12 -10.63 21.91 9.84
C VAL A 12 -9.27 22.57 9.62
N ASP A 13 -9.23 23.89 9.40
CA ASP A 13 -7.96 24.63 9.26
C ASP A 13 -7.10 24.50 10.52
N ALA A 14 -7.71 24.47 11.72
CA ALA A 14 -7.02 24.27 12.98
C ALA A 14 -6.33 22.89 13.11
N THR A 15 -6.70 21.91 12.28
CA THR A 15 -6.03 20.59 12.26
C THR A 15 -4.68 20.59 11.56
N GLY A 16 -4.30 21.70 10.91
CA GLY A 16 -3.03 21.81 10.20
C GLY A 16 -2.92 20.88 8.99
N GLY A 17 -4.05 20.54 8.35
CA GLY A 17 -4.10 19.68 7.16
C GLY A 17 -4.25 18.18 7.45
N GLN A 18 -4.35 17.77 8.71
CA GLN A 18 -4.64 16.37 9.08
C GLN A 18 -6.06 15.94 8.69
N VAL A 19 -6.99 16.91 8.62
CA VAL A 19 -8.34 16.72 8.07
C VAL A 19 -8.51 17.66 6.90
N VAL A 20 -9.16 17.19 5.83
CA VAL A 20 -9.43 17.98 4.62
C VAL A 20 -10.94 18.16 4.46
N LEU A 21 -11.37 19.41 4.27
CA LEU A 21 -12.77 19.74 4.01
C LEU A 21 -13.05 19.73 2.51
N ALA A 22 -13.89 18.80 2.04
CA ALA A 22 -14.42 18.79 0.68
C ALA A 22 -15.85 19.32 0.65
N LYS A 23 -16.10 20.38 -0.14
CA LYS A 23 -17.43 20.98 -0.32
C LYS A 23 -18.02 20.53 -1.65
N VAL A 24 -19.20 19.93 -1.60
CA VAL A 24 -19.91 19.45 -2.80
C VAL A 24 -21.22 20.20 -2.94
N ASP A 25 -21.45 20.73 -4.14
CA ASP A 25 -22.75 21.24 -4.56
C ASP A 25 -23.60 20.08 -5.08
N VAL A 26 -24.64 19.69 -4.34
CA VAL A 26 -25.50 18.55 -4.69
C VAL A 26 -26.46 18.87 -5.84
N ASP A 27 -26.78 20.14 -6.10
CA ASP A 27 -27.63 20.54 -7.23
C ASP A 27 -26.86 20.34 -8.54
N ALA A 28 -25.56 20.65 -8.53
CA ALA A 28 -24.67 20.38 -9.66
C ALA A 28 -24.23 18.91 -9.78
N ASN A 29 -24.36 18.10 -8.71
CA ASN A 29 -23.86 16.73 -8.63
C ASN A 29 -24.93 15.73 -8.12
N PRO A 30 -26.04 15.51 -8.84
CA PRO A 30 -27.15 14.68 -8.38
C PRO A 30 -26.78 13.21 -8.12
N ALA A 31 -25.79 12.67 -8.84
CA ALA A 31 -25.28 11.31 -8.61
C ALA A 31 -24.64 11.16 -7.22
N ILE A 32 -23.93 12.18 -6.74
CA ILE A 32 -23.32 12.18 -5.39
C ILE A 32 -24.43 12.24 -4.34
N SER A 33 -25.44 13.09 -4.54
CA SER A 33 -26.58 13.19 -3.63
C SER A 33 -27.30 11.85 -3.46
N GLN A 34 -27.46 11.09 -4.54
CA GLN A 34 -28.07 9.76 -4.50
C GLN A 34 -27.17 8.73 -3.82
N ALA A 35 -25.88 8.70 -4.15
CA ALA A 35 -24.92 7.76 -3.58
C ALA A 35 -24.79 7.88 -2.06
N PHE A 36 -24.77 9.12 -1.54
CA PHE A 36 -24.72 9.40 -0.10
C PHE A 36 -26.10 9.46 0.57
N GLN A 37 -27.17 9.21 -0.20
CA GLN A 37 -28.56 9.26 0.28
C GLN A 37 -28.89 10.56 1.02
N VAL A 38 -28.46 11.70 0.49
CA VAL A 38 -28.64 13.02 1.11
C VAL A 38 -30.13 13.35 1.19
N GLN A 39 -30.69 13.41 2.40
CA GLN A 39 -32.11 13.73 2.63
C GLN A 39 -32.35 15.20 2.99
N SER A 40 -31.33 15.90 3.50
CA SER A 40 -31.43 17.31 3.89
C SER A 40 -30.10 18.05 3.69
N ILE A 41 -30.19 19.36 3.48
CA ILE A 41 -29.03 20.23 3.28
C ILE A 41 -28.99 21.24 4.43
N PRO A 42 -27.85 21.43 5.13
CA PRO A 42 -26.56 20.77 4.91
C PRO A 42 -26.49 19.35 5.52
N SER A 43 -25.78 18.45 4.85
CA SER A 43 -25.34 17.16 5.39
C SER A 43 -23.81 17.08 5.36
N VAL A 44 -23.20 16.53 6.40
CA VAL A 44 -21.76 16.39 6.57
C VAL A 44 -21.44 14.93 6.81
N TYR A 45 -20.45 14.42 6.08
CA TYR A 45 -19.97 13.05 6.20
C TYR A 45 -18.47 13.06 6.49
N ALA A 46 -18.04 12.24 7.43
CA ALA A 46 -16.64 11.95 7.68
C ALA A 46 -16.21 10.75 6.85
N MET A 47 -15.09 10.88 6.16
CA MET A 47 -14.53 9.84 5.30
C MET A 47 -13.15 9.43 5.82
N ARG A 48 -12.90 8.12 5.89
CA ARG A 48 -11.57 7.55 6.17
C ARG A 48 -11.37 6.33 5.27
N ASN A 49 -10.20 6.20 4.63
CA ASN A 49 -9.88 5.11 3.70
C ASN A 49 -10.94 4.89 2.60
N GLY A 50 -11.49 5.99 2.08
CA GLY A 50 -12.51 5.96 1.02
C GLY A 50 -13.92 5.55 1.46
N GLN A 51 -14.15 5.30 2.75
CA GLN A 51 -15.43 4.88 3.30
C GLN A 51 -16.01 5.94 4.26
N PRO A 52 -17.34 6.13 4.31
CA PRO A 52 -17.98 6.96 5.31
C PRO A 52 -17.90 6.30 6.69
N VAL A 53 -17.34 7.01 7.67
CA VAL A 53 -17.15 6.50 9.04
C VAL A 53 -18.07 7.15 10.07
N ASP A 54 -18.55 8.37 9.79
CA ASP A 54 -19.50 9.10 10.64
C ASP A 54 -20.20 10.18 9.80
N GLY A 55 -21.24 10.83 10.33
CA GLY A 55 -21.91 11.93 9.67
C GLY A 55 -23.05 12.54 10.48
N PHE A 56 -23.42 13.77 10.14
CA PHE A 56 -24.54 14.47 10.76
C PHE A 56 -25.29 15.34 9.75
N MET A 57 -26.55 15.64 10.07
CA MET A 57 -27.46 16.41 9.21
C MET A 57 -28.00 17.63 9.94
N GLY A 58 -28.04 18.78 9.26
CA GLY A 58 -28.49 20.05 9.83
C GLY A 58 -27.36 20.89 10.43
N SER A 59 -27.72 21.89 11.22
CA SER A 59 -26.78 22.83 11.84
C SER A 59 -26.49 22.46 13.29
N TYR A 60 -25.20 22.37 13.64
CA TYR A 60 -24.73 22.11 15.00
C TYR A 60 -23.85 23.26 15.51
N PRO A 61 -23.72 23.43 16.85
CA PRO A 61 -22.78 24.37 17.44
C PRO A 61 -21.31 24.01 17.16
N GLU A 62 -20.42 25.00 17.24
CA GLU A 62 -18.97 24.82 16.98
C GLU A 62 -18.32 23.71 17.82
N HIS A 63 -18.66 23.58 19.11
CA HIS A 63 -18.10 22.53 19.96
C HIS A 63 -18.40 21.11 19.46
N PHE A 64 -19.61 20.88 18.93
CA PHE A 64 -19.98 19.58 18.37
C PHE A 64 -19.20 19.29 17.09
N VAL A 65 -19.02 20.31 16.24
CA VAL A 65 -18.23 20.20 15.02
C VAL A 65 -16.75 19.94 15.35
N GLN A 66 -16.21 20.59 16.38
CA GLN A 66 -14.85 20.34 16.88
C GLN A 66 -14.69 18.90 17.32
N GLU A 67 -15.56 18.38 18.20
CA GLU A 67 -15.50 16.99 18.65
C GLU A 67 -15.65 16.00 17.50
N PHE A 68 -16.48 16.32 16.51
CA PHE A 68 -16.64 15.51 15.30
C PHE A 68 -15.34 15.44 14.48
N VAL A 69 -14.67 16.57 14.26
CA VAL A 69 -13.41 16.63 13.52
C VAL A 69 -12.25 16.01 14.32
N ASP A 70 -12.21 16.20 15.63
CA ASP A 70 -11.16 15.63 16.50
C ASP A 70 -11.13 14.10 16.45
N LYS A 71 -12.29 13.44 16.31
CA LYS A 71 -12.38 11.98 16.11
C LYS A 71 -11.73 11.50 14.81
N LEU A 72 -11.56 12.40 13.83
CA LEU A 72 -10.94 12.10 12.55
C LEU A 72 -9.42 12.23 12.59
N LEU A 73 -8.87 12.88 13.61
CA LEU A 73 -7.43 12.98 13.79
C LEU A 73 -6.81 11.59 13.99
N PRO A 74 -5.55 11.41 13.55
CA PRO A 74 -4.78 10.22 13.88
C PRO A 74 -4.70 10.05 15.40
N SER A 75 -4.81 8.81 15.88
CA SER A 75 -4.54 8.52 17.28
C SER A 75 -3.04 8.67 17.59
N ALA A 76 -2.68 8.78 18.86
CA ALA A 76 -1.27 8.80 19.27
C ALA A 76 -0.51 7.56 18.80
N THR A 77 -1.19 6.41 18.70
CA THR A 77 -0.64 5.17 18.15
C THR A 77 -0.35 5.30 16.66
N ASP A 78 -1.28 5.87 15.89
CA ASP A 78 -1.11 6.05 14.44
C ASP A 78 0.07 6.98 14.13
N VAL A 79 0.21 8.06 14.91
CA VAL A 79 1.35 8.98 14.79
C VAL A 79 2.66 8.26 15.08
N LEU A 80 2.73 7.52 16.19
CA LEU A 80 3.94 6.78 16.55
C LEU A 80 4.31 5.74 15.50
N GLN A 81 3.34 5.00 14.96
CA GLN A 81 3.60 4.03 13.89
C GLN A 81 4.12 4.72 12.62
N SER A 82 3.53 5.85 12.23
CA SER A 82 4.00 6.62 11.08
C SER A 82 5.44 7.13 11.26
N GLU A 83 5.79 7.59 12.47
CA GLU A 83 7.17 8.00 12.80
C GLU A 83 8.14 6.82 12.71
N LEU A 84 7.76 5.65 13.22
CA LEU A 84 8.59 4.44 13.17
C LEU A 84 8.78 3.92 11.74
N LEU A 85 7.71 3.91 10.93
CA LEU A 85 7.79 3.60 9.50
C LEU A 85 8.70 4.58 8.76
N GLY A 86 8.55 5.89 9.04
CA GLY A 86 9.35 6.94 8.43
C GLY A 86 10.83 6.93 8.83
N ALA A 87 11.17 6.41 10.02
CA ALA A 87 12.55 6.21 10.42
C ALA A 87 13.25 5.14 9.55
N GLY A 88 12.50 4.11 9.13
CA GLY A 88 12.95 3.10 8.17
C GLY A 88 14.08 2.19 8.67
N ASP A 89 14.50 2.30 9.94
CA ASP A 89 15.47 1.40 10.54
C ASP A 89 14.80 0.11 11.04
N GLU A 90 15.57 -0.98 11.10
CA GLU A 90 15.05 -2.28 11.52
C GLU A 90 14.39 -2.27 12.91
N ALA A 91 14.96 -1.55 13.88
CA ALA A 91 14.42 -1.54 15.23
C ALA A 91 13.04 -0.86 15.27
N SER A 92 12.87 0.18 14.46
CA SER A 92 11.58 0.86 14.29
C SER A 92 10.57 -0.02 13.54
N LEU A 93 10.98 -0.66 12.45
CA LEU A 93 10.11 -1.56 11.67
C LEU A 93 9.66 -2.78 12.48
N ARG A 94 10.56 -3.40 13.26
CA ARG A 94 10.21 -4.51 14.17
C ARG A 94 9.17 -4.08 15.21
N LYS A 95 9.28 -2.86 15.78
CA LYS A 95 8.25 -2.34 16.71
C LYS A 95 6.89 -2.15 16.05
N VAL A 96 6.86 -1.72 14.79
CA VAL A 96 5.60 -1.64 14.03
C VAL A 96 5.00 -3.04 13.88
N LEU A 97 5.81 -4.03 13.52
CA LEU A 97 5.37 -5.42 13.36
C LEU A 97 4.98 -6.12 14.68
N ASP A 98 5.53 -5.69 15.82
CA ASP A 98 5.10 -6.16 17.14
C ASP A 98 3.66 -5.70 17.46
N ALA A 99 3.31 -4.47 17.05
CA ALA A 99 1.97 -3.93 17.24
C ALA A 99 0.99 -4.42 16.16
N GLU A 100 1.43 -4.45 14.90
CA GLU A 100 0.66 -4.87 13.74
C GLU A 100 1.44 -5.88 12.87
N PRO A 101 1.34 -7.18 13.18
CA PRO A 101 2.04 -8.26 12.47
C PRO A 101 1.85 -8.34 10.95
N GLY A 102 0.79 -7.75 10.40
CA GLY A 102 0.43 -7.78 8.99
C GLY A 102 0.57 -6.43 8.28
N ASN A 103 1.26 -5.46 8.90
CA ASN A 103 1.48 -4.16 8.29
C ASN A 103 2.37 -4.33 7.04
N GLU A 104 1.77 -4.21 5.86
CA GLU A 104 2.42 -4.50 4.58
C GLU A 104 3.68 -3.65 4.35
N GLU A 105 3.60 -2.36 4.69
CA GLU A 105 4.70 -1.42 4.52
C GLU A 105 5.90 -1.81 5.39
N ALA A 106 5.67 -2.12 6.68
CA ALA A 106 6.72 -2.54 7.59
C ALA A 106 7.33 -3.89 7.21
N VAL A 107 6.50 -4.85 6.79
CA VAL A 107 6.95 -6.18 6.33
C VAL A 107 7.87 -6.04 5.13
N ILE A 108 7.46 -5.28 4.12
CA ILE A 108 8.24 -5.11 2.90
C ILE A 108 9.55 -4.36 3.18
N ALA A 109 9.48 -3.25 3.91
CA ALA A 109 10.68 -2.46 4.23
C ALA A 109 11.69 -3.28 5.04
N LEU A 110 11.24 -4.08 6.01
CA LEU A 110 12.14 -4.93 6.79
C LEU A 110 12.72 -6.07 5.92
N ALA A 111 11.90 -6.70 5.08
CA ALA A 111 12.37 -7.72 4.16
C ALA A 111 13.44 -7.18 3.20
N GLU A 112 13.26 -5.97 2.64
CA GLU A 112 14.27 -5.30 1.80
C GLU A 112 15.60 -5.15 2.55
N LEU A 113 15.59 -4.64 3.78
CA LEU A 113 16.79 -4.49 4.61
C LEU A 113 17.48 -5.81 4.98
N LEU A 114 16.72 -6.89 5.15
CA LEU A 114 17.24 -8.22 5.45
C LEU A 114 17.88 -8.84 4.20
N VAL A 115 17.25 -8.68 3.04
CA VAL A 115 17.81 -9.13 1.75
C VAL A 115 19.14 -8.43 1.46
N GLU A 116 19.23 -7.12 1.67
CA GLU A 116 20.48 -6.36 1.51
C GLU A 116 21.62 -6.86 2.42
N ARG A 117 21.28 -7.51 3.53
CA ARG A 117 22.25 -8.10 4.47
C ARG A 117 22.51 -9.59 4.24
N GLY A 118 21.83 -10.20 3.28
CA GLY A 118 21.89 -11.63 2.99
C GLY A 118 21.08 -12.50 3.95
N GLU A 119 20.24 -11.91 4.81
CA GLU A 119 19.34 -12.61 5.74
C GLU A 119 18.05 -13.03 5.02
N THR A 120 18.20 -13.78 3.93
CA THR A 120 17.13 -14.04 2.94
C THR A 120 16.04 -14.96 3.46
N GLU A 121 16.37 -15.91 4.34
CA GLU A 121 15.38 -16.82 4.96
C GLU A 121 14.37 -16.04 5.83
N GLU A 122 14.84 -15.11 6.67
CA GLU A 122 13.96 -14.27 7.49
C GLU A 122 13.12 -13.33 6.62
N ALA A 123 13.73 -12.75 5.58
CA ALA A 123 13.01 -11.89 4.64
C ALA A 123 11.85 -12.63 3.96
N LEU A 124 12.08 -13.84 3.45
CA LEU A 124 11.04 -14.65 2.81
C LEU A 124 9.92 -15.01 3.79
N ALA A 125 10.28 -15.42 5.01
CA ALA A 125 9.30 -15.74 6.06
C ALA A 125 8.44 -14.53 6.46
N LEU A 126 9.00 -13.32 6.42
CA LEU A 126 8.22 -12.10 6.63
C LEU A 126 7.23 -11.83 5.50
N LEU A 127 7.66 -11.97 4.25
CA LEU A 127 6.81 -11.72 3.08
C LEU A 127 5.61 -12.68 3.00
N GLU A 128 5.74 -13.92 3.52
CA GLU A 128 4.63 -14.89 3.59
C GLU A 128 3.46 -14.43 4.49
N ARG A 129 3.66 -13.41 5.34
CA ARG A 129 2.64 -12.90 6.28
C ARG A 129 1.64 -11.96 5.62
N ILE A 130 1.91 -11.49 4.41
CA ILE A 130 1.11 -10.49 3.71
C ILE A 130 0.71 -10.97 2.31
N PRO A 131 -0.35 -10.41 1.70
CA PRO A 131 -0.73 -10.75 0.34
C PRO A 131 0.39 -10.49 -0.66
N GLU A 132 0.45 -11.31 -1.71
CA GLU A 132 1.41 -11.13 -2.79
C GLU A 132 1.07 -9.87 -3.61
N SER A 133 2.08 -9.06 -3.89
CA SER A 133 2.03 -7.87 -4.74
C SER A 133 3.26 -7.82 -5.64
N ASP A 134 3.27 -6.91 -6.62
CA ASP A 134 4.45 -6.71 -7.48
C ASP A 134 5.71 -6.41 -6.67
N ARG A 135 5.57 -5.64 -5.57
CA ARG A 135 6.71 -5.31 -4.70
C ARG A 135 7.17 -6.52 -3.91
N THR A 136 6.27 -7.30 -3.30
CA THR A 136 6.69 -8.50 -2.53
C THR A 136 7.32 -9.56 -3.44
N ARG A 137 6.80 -9.76 -4.66
CA ARG A 137 7.41 -10.66 -5.66
C ARG A 137 8.83 -10.27 -5.99
N LYS A 138 9.07 -8.99 -6.23
CA LYS A 138 10.41 -8.48 -6.54
C LYS A 138 11.38 -8.70 -5.37
N VAL A 139 10.96 -8.41 -4.14
CA VAL A 139 11.82 -8.60 -2.96
C VAL A 139 12.10 -10.10 -2.73
N ALA A 140 11.09 -10.96 -2.85
CA ALA A 140 11.26 -12.41 -2.73
C ALA A 140 12.18 -12.99 -3.81
N ALA A 141 12.03 -12.54 -5.06
CA ALA A 141 12.89 -12.93 -6.17
C ALA A 141 14.34 -12.51 -5.91
N THR A 142 14.55 -11.27 -5.43
CA THR A 142 15.88 -10.77 -5.04
C THR A 142 16.48 -11.62 -3.92
N ALA A 143 15.68 -11.99 -2.91
CA ALA A 143 16.11 -12.85 -1.81
C ALA A 143 16.56 -14.24 -2.27
N ARG A 144 15.87 -14.83 -3.26
CA ARG A 144 16.18 -16.17 -3.79
C ARG A 144 17.37 -16.19 -4.74
N LEU A 145 17.53 -15.14 -5.53
CA LEU A 145 18.65 -15.01 -6.48
C LEU A 145 19.95 -14.59 -5.78
N GLY A 146 19.86 -13.82 -4.70
CA GLY A 146 21.02 -13.27 -4.02
C GLY A 146 21.77 -12.25 -4.87
N ASP A 147 23.05 -12.05 -4.58
CA ASP A 147 23.94 -11.03 -5.17
C ASP A 147 24.52 -11.42 -6.55
N GLU A 148 23.83 -12.26 -7.33
CA GLU A 148 24.36 -12.71 -8.63
C GLU A 148 24.46 -11.56 -9.67
N PRO A 149 25.59 -11.45 -10.42
CA PRO A 149 25.80 -10.34 -11.35
C PRO A 149 24.73 -10.24 -12.44
N ALA A 150 24.16 -9.04 -12.56
CA ALA A 150 22.92 -8.72 -13.26
C ALA A 150 22.98 -8.60 -14.80
N ASP A 151 23.90 -9.26 -15.51
CA ASP A 151 23.97 -9.05 -16.98
C ASP A 151 24.15 -10.31 -17.83
N ASP A 152 24.02 -11.51 -17.24
CA ASP A 152 23.92 -12.76 -18.00
C ASP A 152 22.53 -13.40 -17.98
N TYR A 153 21.49 -12.57 -17.79
CA TYR A 153 20.11 -13.02 -17.77
C TYR A 153 19.71 -13.80 -19.02
N ASP A 154 20.24 -13.42 -20.19
CA ASP A 154 19.92 -14.10 -21.45
C ASP A 154 20.43 -15.55 -21.46
N ASN A 155 21.69 -15.79 -21.07
CA ASN A 155 22.21 -17.17 -21.06
C ASN A 155 21.53 -18.02 -19.98
N GLU A 156 21.26 -17.43 -18.81
CA GLU A 156 20.57 -18.14 -17.73
C GLU A 156 19.14 -18.53 -18.12
N LEU A 157 18.35 -17.56 -18.62
CA LEU A 157 16.97 -17.81 -19.04
C LEU A 157 16.92 -18.86 -20.16
N VAL A 158 17.80 -18.76 -21.16
CA VAL A 158 17.89 -19.75 -22.24
C VAL A 158 18.24 -21.15 -21.69
N GLY A 159 19.20 -21.24 -20.78
CA GLY A 159 19.58 -22.52 -20.15
C GLY A 159 18.47 -23.14 -19.31
N LEU A 160 17.62 -22.32 -18.69
CA LEU A 160 16.49 -22.77 -17.89
C LEU A 160 15.28 -23.20 -18.73
N LEU A 161 15.06 -22.62 -19.93
CA LEU A 161 13.90 -22.90 -20.79
C LEU A 161 13.70 -24.39 -21.14
N ASP A 162 14.77 -25.17 -21.19
CA ASP A 162 14.68 -26.61 -21.49
C ASP A 162 14.27 -27.45 -20.27
N ARG A 163 14.43 -26.89 -19.05
CA ARG A 163 14.15 -27.58 -17.78
C ARG A 163 12.83 -27.16 -17.13
N VAL A 164 12.34 -25.94 -17.38
CA VAL A 164 11.16 -25.34 -16.71
C VAL A 164 9.88 -26.20 -16.75
N ARG A 165 9.77 -27.14 -17.69
CA ARG A 165 8.61 -28.05 -17.78
C ARG A 165 8.62 -29.16 -16.73
N GLU A 166 9.79 -29.71 -16.43
CA GLU A 166 9.95 -30.90 -15.57
C GLU A 166 10.61 -30.60 -14.23
N ASP A 167 11.17 -29.40 -14.10
CA ASP A 167 11.94 -28.96 -12.95
C ASP A 167 11.32 -27.68 -12.37
N ASP A 168 10.66 -27.83 -11.21
CA ASP A 168 10.00 -26.74 -10.52
C ASP A 168 11.00 -25.71 -9.96
N GLU A 169 12.21 -26.12 -9.58
CA GLU A 169 13.27 -25.20 -9.15
C GLU A 169 13.75 -24.36 -10.33
N ALA A 170 13.96 -24.98 -11.50
CA ALA A 170 14.32 -24.26 -12.71
C ALA A 170 13.21 -23.29 -13.14
N ARG A 171 11.94 -23.68 -12.98
CA ARG A 171 10.80 -22.80 -13.23
C ARG A 171 10.76 -21.62 -12.26
N GLN A 172 10.96 -21.87 -10.97
CA GLN A 172 10.99 -20.83 -9.94
C GLN A 172 12.09 -19.82 -10.23
N ARG A 173 13.31 -20.29 -10.49
CA ARG A 173 14.44 -19.42 -10.83
C ARG A 173 14.18 -18.60 -12.09
N PHE A 174 13.58 -19.21 -13.11
CA PHE A 174 13.22 -18.48 -14.34
C PHE A 174 12.24 -17.33 -14.06
N VAL A 175 11.23 -17.57 -13.21
CA VAL A 175 10.27 -16.52 -12.82
C VAL A 175 10.96 -15.44 -11.99
N ASP A 176 11.79 -15.81 -11.01
CA ASP A 176 12.50 -14.85 -10.15
C ASP A 176 13.37 -13.89 -11.00
N LEU A 177 14.08 -14.41 -12.01
CA LEU A 177 14.87 -13.59 -12.94
C LEU A 177 14.00 -12.57 -13.68
N LEU A 178 12.82 -12.98 -14.15
CA LEU A 178 11.88 -12.06 -14.81
C LEU A 178 11.28 -11.00 -13.87
N GLU A 179 11.10 -11.33 -12.59
CA GLU A 179 10.61 -10.37 -11.59
C GLU A 179 11.69 -9.32 -11.27
N VAL A 180 12.96 -9.73 -11.18
CA VAL A 180 14.09 -8.79 -10.96
C VAL A 180 14.33 -7.89 -12.17
N MET A 181 14.30 -8.44 -13.39
CA MET A 181 14.39 -7.66 -14.63
C MET A 181 13.25 -6.63 -14.75
N GLY A 182 12.08 -6.97 -14.23
CA GLY A 182 10.91 -6.11 -14.25
C GLY A 182 10.27 -5.97 -15.64
N PRO A 183 9.12 -5.27 -15.71
CA PRO A 183 8.34 -5.13 -16.94
C PRO A 183 8.97 -4.18 -17.97
N ASP A 184 9.84 -3.27 -17.54
CA ASP A 184 10.47 -2.26 -18.40
C ASP A 184 11.67 -2.82 -19.19
N ASP A 185 12.22 -3.98 -18.81
CA ASP A 185 13.26 -4.64 -19.61
C ASP A 185 12.63 -5.16 -20.92
N PRO A 186 13.16 -4.77 -22.10
CA PRO A 186 12.60 -5.13 -23.39
C PRO A 186 12.60 -6.64 -23.67
N ARG A 187 13.42 -7.42 -22.95
CA ARG A 187 13.53 -8.88 -23.10
C ARG A 187 12.46 -9.63 -22.30
N THR A 188 11.94 -9.06 -21.21
CA THR A 188 10.98 -9.71 -20.31
C THR A 188 9.74 -10.24 -21.05
N ALA A 189 9.17 -9.44 -21.95
CA ALA A 189 7.99 -9.84 -22.73
C ALA A 189 8.25 -11.06 -23.63
N SER A 190 9.45 -11.15 -24.23
CA SER A 190 9.85 -12.27 -25.08
C SER A 190 9.99 -13.56 -24.26
N TYR A 191 10.69 -13.50 -23.13
CA TYR A 191 10.91 -14.67 -22.27
C TYR A 191 9.64 -15.16 -21.59
N ARG A 192 8.73 -14.28 -21.18
CA ARG A 192 7.39 -14.66 -20.67
C ARG A 192 6.63 -15.49 -21.72
N LYS A 193 6.65 -15.07 -22.99
CA LYS A 193 6.00 -15.80 -24.08
C LYS A 193 6.64 -17.18 -24.30
N GLN A 194 7.96 -17.26 -24.26
CA GLN A 194 8.70 -18.52 -24.42
C GLN A 194 8.40 -19.49 -23.27
N LEU A 195 8.35 -19.01 -22.03
CA LEU A 195 7.96 -19.82 -20.87
C LEU A 195 6.57 -20.43 -21.06
N THR A 196 5.57 -19.61 -21.42
CA THR A 196 4.21 -20.11 -21.66
C THR A 196 4.19 -21.19 -22.74
N ALA A 197 4.93 -21.02 -23.84
CA ALA A 197 4.98 -22.00 -24.93
C ALA A 197 5.69 -23.32 -24.57
N ARG A 198 6.46 -23.36 -23.48
CA ARG A 198 7.10 -24.60 -22.99
C ARG A 198 6.26 -25.33 -21.94
N LEU A 199 5.38 -24.61 -21.24
CA LEU A 199 4.51 -25.16 -20.19
C LEU A 199 3.20 -25.75 -20.74
N PHE A 200 2.75 -25.31 -21.92
CA PHE A 200 1.51 -25.75 -22.58
C PHE A 200 1.80 -26.29 -23.98
#